data_AF-K1Y8T0-F1
#
_entry.id   AF-K1Y8T0-F1
#
_cell.length_a   1.000
_cell.length_b   1.000
_cell.length_c   1.000
_cell.angle_alpha   90.00
_cell.angle_beta   90.00
_cell.angle_gamma   90.00
#
_symmetry.space_group_name_H-M   'P 1'
#
loop_
_entity.id
_entity.type
_entity.pdbx_description
1 polymer ?
#
loop_
_entity_poly.entity_id
_entity_poly.type
_entity_poly.pdbx_seq_one_letter_code
_entity_poly.pdbx_strand_id
1 'polypeptide(L)'
;MFFLKKSYKIATIVLLVLIIAFFDYTVTLHLSKIDLVYRDVYFIPILLGAYWFGKKGGIFTSLASSAFYLPCAMLGTPLSSIIYLSNMLEIVFFIGVGYFVGGYHDLRKSQFVVTSNDYEEELHQSTKNVLFCIYSAQNTFKAARYIADNFSHQSETTVTVMGLLRVKPQDFFSTEEEFHAALEKSNAEMTTTVERAKAIIRQGGVPETKIRERMITVEGENTAKIILKEQHRSHYDMIIAGCTKKTKAEEFLFGNTNVTLVREAPCSVLVVC
;
A
#
# COMPACT_ATOMS: atom_id res chain seq x y z
N MET A 1 -18.29 -4.60 -14.59
CA MET A 1 -17.44 -5.60 -13.90
C MET A 1 -18.35 -6.37 -12.94
N PHE A 2 -18.73 -7.60 -13.28
CA PHE A 2 -19.75 -8.37 -12.54
C PHE A 2 -19.27 -8.72 -11.13
N PHE A 3 -19.98 -8.26 -10.10
CA PHE A 3 -19.77 -8.68 -8.71
C PHE A 3 -20.36 -10.07 -8.47
N LEU A 4 -19.63 -11.13 -8.88
CA LEU A 4 -20.03 -12.50 -8.55
C LEU A 4 -19.85 -12.77 -7.05
N LYS A 5 -20.91 -13.27 -6.38
CA LYS A 5 -20.84 -13.76 -4.99
C LYS A 5 -19.72 -14.79 -4.85
N LYS A 6 -19.08 -14.83 -3.67
CA LYS A 6 -17.93 -15.71 -3.33
C LYS A 6 -18.13 -17.17 -3.76
N SER A 7 -19.33 -17.70 -3.60
CA SER A 7 -19.67 -19.08 -3.97
C SER A 7 -19.55 -19.35 -5.47
N TYR A 8 -19.92 -18.39 -6.33
CA TYR A 8 -19.79 -18.56 -7.78
C TYR A 8 -18.33 -18.60 -8.22
N LYS A 9 -17.46 -17.78 -7.59
CA LYS A 9 -16.02 -17.77 -7.88
C LYS A 9 -15.36 -19.12 -7.59
N ILE A 10 -15.73 -19.75 -6.47
CA ILE A 10 -15.25 -21.09 -6.13
C ILE A 10 -15.79 -22.11 -7.13
N ALA A 11 -17.09 -22.06 -7.44
CA ALA A 11 -17.71 -22.96 -8.41
C ALA A 11 -17.07 -22.87 -9.80
N THR A 12 -16.72 -21.66 -10.26
CA THR A 12 -16.03 -21.47 -11.55
C THR A 12 -14.65 -22.12 -11.55
N ILE A 13 -13.85 -21.95 -10.48
CA ILE A 13 -12.52 -22.58 -10.39
C ILE A 13 -12.65 -24.11 -10.37
N VAL A 14 -13.54 -24.65 -9.55
CA VAL A 14 -13.75 -26.10 -9.44
C VAL A 14 -14.20 -26.68 -10.78
N LEU A 15 -15.19 -26.07 -11.44
CA LEU A 15 -15.65 -26.48 -12.76
C LEU A 15 -14.52 -26.47 -13.78
N LEU A 16 -13.68 -25.43 -13.76
CA LEU A 16 -12.58 -25.28 -14.70
C LEU A 16 -11.50 -26.35 -14.48
N VAL A 17 -11.14 -26.65 -13.23
CA VAL A 17 -10.22 -27.76 -12.89
C VAL A 17 -10.80 -29.11 -13.34
N LEU A 18 -12.09 -29.36 -13.12
CA LEU A 18 -12.75 -30.61 -13.51
C LEU A 18 -12.80 -30.78 -15.04
N ILE A 19 -13.09 -29.71 -15.79
CA ILE A 19 -13.08 -29.74 -17.25
C ILE A 19 -11.68 -30.06 -17.75
N ILE A 20 -10.66 -29.38 -17.24
CA ILE A 20 -9.26 -29.62 -17.65
C ILE A 20 -8.87 -31.06 -17.33
N ALA A 21 -9.16 -31.55 -16.12
CA ALA A 21 -8.86 -32.93 -15.71
C ALA A 21 -9.57 -33.98 -16.59
N PHE A 22 -10.82 -33.73 -16.98
CA PHE A 22 -11.56 -34.61 -17.90
C PHE A 22 -10.88 -34.68 -19.27
N PHE A 23 -10.54 -33.52 -19.85
CA PHE A 23 -9.84 -33.47 -21.15
C PHE A 23 -8.48 -34.14 -21.07
N ASP A 24 -7.69 -33.84 -20.04
CA ASP A 24 -6.37 -34.42 -19.79
C ASP A 24 -6.42 -35.96 -19.71
N TYR A 25 -7.40 -36.50 -18.98
CA TYR A 25 -7.63 -37.95 -18.89
C TYR A 25 -8.00 -38.57 -20.25
N THR A 26 -8.92 -37.95 -21.00
CA THR A 26 -9.33 -38.46 -22.32
C THR A 26 -8.19 -38.43 -23.34
N VAL A 27 -7.33 -37.40 -23.29
CA VAL A 27 -6.19 -37.25 -24.20
C VAL A 27 -5.08 -38.25 -23.85
N THR A 28 -4.79 -38.44 -22.55
CA THR A 28 -3.80 -39.42 -22.08
C THR A 28 -4.14 -40.83 -22.54
N LEU A 29 -5.45 -41.16 -22.61
CA LEU A 29 -5.94 -42.46 -23.09
C LEU A 29 -5.87 -42.64 -24.62
N HIS A 30 -5.85 -41.56 -25.40
CA HIS A 30 -6.00 -41.64 -26.87
C HIS A 30 -4.80 -41.14 -27.69
N LEU A 31 -3.97 -40.20 -27.21
CA LEU A 31 -2.96 -39.47 -28.02
C LEU A 31 -1.69 -39.10 -27.22
N SER A 32 -0.71 -40.00 -27.12
CA SER A 32 0.54 -39.81 -26.33
C SER A 32 1.55 -38.74 -26.82
N LYS A 33 1.16 -37.81 -27.71
CA LYS A 33 2.09 -36.80 -28.27
C LYS A 33 1.69 -35.34 -27.99
N ILE A 34 0.53 -35.08 -27.38
CA ILE A 34 0.02 -33.72 -27.14
C ILE A 34 0.13 -33.30 -25.65
N ASP A 35 0.61 -34.19 -24.78
CA ASP A 35 0.66 -34.02 -23.32
C ASP A 35 1.36 -32.73 -22.85
N LEU A 36 2.30 -32.19 -23.64
CA LEU A 36 3.06 -30.99 -23.26
C LEU A 36 2.22 -29.71 -23.23
N VAL A 37 1.17 -29.59 -24.06
CA VAL A 37 0.37 -28.36 -24.21
C VAL A 37 -0.74 -28.26 -23.16
N TYR A 38 -1.29 -29.41 -22.72
CA TYR A 38 -2.37 -29.45 -21.72
C TYR A 38 -1.89 -29.06 -20.33
N ARG A 39 -0.61 -29.24 -20.07
CA ARG A 39 0.07 -28.84 -18.83
C ARG A 39 -0.04 -27.35 -18.55
N ASP A 40 0.10 -26.52 -19.59
CA ASP A 40 0.03 -25.07 -19.47
C ASP A 40 -1.39 -24.57 -19.12
N VAL A 41 -2.42 -25.38 -19.41
CA VAL A 41 -3.83 -25.01 -19.17
C VAL A 41 -4.16 -25.03 -17.67
N TYR A 42 -3.49 -25.87 -16.88
CA TYR A 42 -3.65 -25.91 -15.42
C TYR A 42 -3.15 -24.62 -14.73
N PHE A 43 -2.36 -23.76 -15.39
CA PHE A 43 -2.04 -22.44 -14.83
C PHE A 43 -3.25 -21.50 -14.78
N ILE A 44 -4.24 -21.65 -15.67
CA ILE A 44 -5.42 -20.78 -15.70
C ILE A 44 -6.21 -20.83 -14.37
N PRO A 45 -6.64 -22.00 -13.85
CA PRO A 45 -7.34 -22.06 -12.57
C PRO A 45 -6.46 -21.64 -11.39
N ILE A 46 -5.15 -21.92 -11.44
CA ILE A 46 -4.20 -21.52 -10.39
C ILE A 46 -4.06 -20.00 -10.32
N LEU A 47 -3.88 -19.34 -11.46
CA LEU A 47 -3.81 -17.88 -11.55
C LEU A 47 -5.13 -17.25 -11.11
N LEU A 48 -6.27 -17.84 -11.50
CA LEU A 48 -7.59 -17.35 -11.10
C LEU A 48 -7.83 -17.49 -9.59
N GLY A 49 -7.40 -18.61 -9.00
CA GLY A 49 -7.45 -18.86 -7.56
C GLY A 49 -6.57 -17.89 -6.78
N ALA A 50 -5.33 -17.69 -7.24
CA ALA A 50 -4.41 -16.71 -6.70
C ALA A 50 -4.96 -15.28 -6.80
N TYR A 51 -5.56 -14.92 -7.94
CA TYR A 51 -6.12 -13.60 -8.19
C TYR A 51 -7.37 -13.32 -7.36
N TRP A 52 -8.27 -14.28 -7.16
CA TRP A 52 -9.51 -14.03 -6.42
C TRP A 52 -9.36 -14.19 -4.90
N PHE A 53 -8.50 -15.11 -4.45
CA PHE A 53 -8.41 -15.52 -3.04
C PHE A 53 -7.00 -15.32 -2.44
N GLY A 54 -6.08 -14.67 -3.18
CA GLY A 54 -4.74 -14.33 -2.70
C GLY A 54 -3.86 -15.57 -2.48
N LYS A 55 -2.92 -15.46 -1.54
CA LYS A 55 -1.93 -16.52 -1.25
C LYS A 55 -2.57 -17.85 -0.86
N LYS A 56 -3.58 -17.83 0.02
CA LYS A 56 -4.30 -19.04 0.45
C LYS A 56 -5.05 -19.70 -0.71
N GLY A 57 -5.65 -18.87 -1.56
CA GLY A 57 -6.29 -19.29 -2.80
C GLY A 57 -5.37 -20.00 -3.76
N GLY A 58 -4.29 -19.31 -4.15
CA GLY A 58 -3.30 -19.81 -5.09
C GLY A 58 -2.69 -21.14 -4.66
N ILE A 59 -2.28 -21.26 -3.39
CA ILE A 59 -1.70 -22.50 -2.84
C ILE A 59 -2.73 -23.64 -2.86
N PHE A 60 -3.96 -23.39 -2.45
CA PHE A 60 -4.99 -24.43 -2.43
C PHE A 60 -5.33 -24.90 -3.86
N THR A 61 -5.47 -23.96 -4.80
CA THR A 61 -5.76 -24.30 -6.20
C THR A 61 -4.60 -25.00 -6.90
N SER A 62 -3.35 -24.63 -6.60
CA SER A 62 -2.18 -25.35 -7.13
C SER A 62 -2.09 -26.75 -6.57
N LEU A 63 -2.35 -26.93 -5.27
CA LEU A 63 -2.31 -28.26 -4.66
C LEU A 63 -3.41 -29.18 -5.19
N ALA A 64 -4.63 -28.64 -5.35
CA ALA A 64 -5.74 -29.36 -5.96
C ALA A 64 -5.42 -29.74 -7.42
N SER A 65 -4.91 -28.80 -8.21
CA SER A 65 -4.52 -29.04 -9.62
C SER A 65 -3.44 -30.12 -9.72
N SER A 66 -2.41 -30.07 -8.86
CA SER A 66 -1.38 -31.11 -8.79
C SER A 66 -1.94 -32.48 -8.41
N ALA A 67 -2.94 -32.55 -7.52
CA ALA A 67 -3.57 -33.81 -7.13
C ALA A 67 -4.37 -34.46 -8.29
N PHE A 68 -4.95 -33.66 -9.19
CA PHE A 68 -5.62 -34.16 -10.39
C PHE A 68 -4.65 -34.51 -11.52
N TYR A 69 -3.55 -33.76 -11.65
CA TYR A 69 -2.51 -33.98 -12.67
C TYR A 69 -1.65 -35.24 -12.41
N LEU A 70 -1.28 -35.48 -11.14
CA LEU A 70 -0.29 -36.48 -10.77
C LEU A 70 -0.70 -37.93 -11.13
N PRO A 71 -1.95 -38.38 -10.89
CA PRO A 71 -2.39 -39.71 -11.33
C PRO A 71 -2.30 -39.90 -12.85
N CYS A 72 -2.69 -38.90 -13.65
CA CYS A 72 -2.60 -38.94 -15.11
C CYS A 72 -1.14 -39.04 -15.58
N ALA A 73 -0.27 -38.21 -15.00
CA ALA A 73 1.15 -38.18 -15.31
C ALA A 73 1.88 -39.52 -14.99
N MET A 74 1.46 -40.21 -13.92
CA MET A 74 2.05 -41.49 -13.51
C MET A 74 1.51 -42.68 -14.31
N LEU A 75 0.23 -42.66 -14.72
CA LEU A 75 -0.36 -43.76 -15.51
C LEU A 75 0.21 -43.84 -16.93
N GLY A 76 0.64 -42.70 -17.50
CA GLY A 76 1.17 -42.63 -18.87
C GLY A 76 2.68 -42.85 -19.01
N THR A 77 3.46 -42.89 -17.92
CA THR A 77 4.94 -42.83 -18.02
C THR A 77 5.68 -43.85 -17.12
N PRO A 78 6.69 -44.58 -17.65
CA PRO A 78 7.53 -45.45 -16.82
C PRO A 78 8.47 -44.62 -15.93
N LEU A 79 8.66 -45.09 -14.69
CA LEU A 79 9.33 -44.39 -13.58
C LEU A 79 10.78 -43.92 -13.84
N SER A 80 11.45 -44.48 -14.86
CA SER A 80 12.85 -44.20 -15.23
C SER A 80 13.00 -43.17 -16.36
N SER A 81 11.91 -42.58 -16.85
CA SER A 81 11.93 -41.68 -18.02
C SER A 81 12.23 -40.22 -17.66
N ILE A 82 12.90 -39.50 -18.58
CA ILE A 82 13.10 -38.03 -18.52
C ILE A 82 11.76 -37.28 -18.37
N ILE A 83 10.67 -37.89 -18.86
CA ILE A 83 9.31 -37.35 -18.78
C ILE A 83 8.82 -37.28 -17.31
N TYR A 84 9.22 -38.23 -16.46
CA TYR A 84 8.86 -38.22 -15.04
C TYR A 84 9.48 -37.02 -14.31
N LEU A 85 10.73 -36.69 -14.62
CA LEU A 85 11.40 -35.49 -14.10
C LEU A 85 10.70 -34.20 -14.56
N SER A 86 10.26 -34.15 -15.82
CA SER A 86 9.47 -33.02 -16.33
C SER A 86 8.15 -32.86 -15.57
N ASN A 87 7.48 -33.96 -15.22
CA ASN A 87 6.21 -33.92 -14.48
C ASN A 87 6.40 -33.46 -13.02
N MET A 88 7.50 -33.86 -12.39
CA MET A 88 7.86 -33.38 -11.04
C MET A 88 8.19 -31.89 -11.04
N LEU A 89 8.97 -31.41 -12.02
CA LEU A 89 9.27 -29.98 -12.16
C LEU A 89 8.00 -29.15 -12.35
N GLU A 90 7.02 -29.67 -13.09
CA GLU A 90 5.76 -28.95 -13.30
C GLU A 90 4.99 -28.72 -11.99
N ILE A 91 4.90 -29.74 -11.14
CA ILE A 91 4.22 -29.61 -9.85
C ILE A 91 4.91 -28.53 -8.99
N VAL A 92 6.23 -28.44 -9.06
CA VAL A 92 7.00 -27.36 -8.42
C VAL A 92 6.63 -26.00 -9.01
N PHE A 93 6.49 -25.90 -10.34
CA PHE A 93 6.04 -24.67 -11.00
C PHE A 93 4.61 -24.27 -10.60
N PHE A 94 3.66 -25.20 -10.53
CA PHE A 94 2.28 -24.91 -10.09
C PHE A 94 2.25 -24.30 -8.69
N ILE A 95 2.97 -24.91 -7.75
CA ILE A 95 3.06 -24.42 -6.37
C ILE A 95 3.77 -23.06 -6.33
N GLY A 96 4.87 -22.92 -7.08
CA GLY A 96 5.63 -21.68 -7.17
C GLY A 96 4.79 -20.52 -7.71
N VAL A 97 4.10 -20.71 -8.82
CA VAL A 97 3.22 -19.69 -9.42
C VAL A 97 2.06 -19.35 -8.49
N GLY A 98 1.40 -20.35 -7.89
CA GLY A 98 0.33 -20.13 -6.92
C GLY A 98 0.80 -19.33 -5.70
N TYR A 99 1.99 -19.60 -5.20
CA TYR A 99 2.61 -18.87 -4.10
C TYR A 99 2.99 -17.43 -4.47
N PHE A 100 3.70 -17.23 -5.59
CA PHE A 100 4.20 -15.93 -6.02
C PHE A 100 3.06 -14.98 -6.43
N VAL A 101 2.16 -15.44 -7.30
CA VAL A 101 1.04 -14.63 -7.78
C VAL A 101 0.05 -14.36 -6.64
N GLY A 102 -0.22 -15.38 -5.81
CA GLY A 102 -1.08 -15.22 -4.65
C GLY A 102 -0.50 -14.27 -3.61
N GLY A 103 0.82 -14.35 -3.37
CA GLY A 103 1.55 -13.44 -2.49
C GLY A 103 1.55 -12.00 -3.02
N TYR A 104 1.79 -11.81 -4.32
CA TYR A 104 1.75 -10.48 -4.94
C TYR A 104 0.34 -9.87 -4.88
N HIS A 105 -0.70 -10.66 -5.10
CA HIS A 105 -2.08 -10.19 -4.96
C HIS A 105 -2.42 -9.83 -3.52
N ASP A 106 -1.96 -10.59 -2.52
CA ASP A 106 -2.19 -10.30 -1.10
C ASP A 106 -1.47 -9.02 -0.66
N LEU A 107 -0.27 -8.76 -1.19
CA LEU A 107 0.44 -7.49 -1.01
C LEU A 107 -0.32 -6.32 -1.64
N ARG A 108 -0.95 -6.52 -2.79
CA ARG A 108 -1.76 -5.50 -3.46
C ARG A 108 -3.10 -5.25 -2.75
N LYS A 109 -3.70 -6.30 -2.18
CA LYS A 109 -5.01 -6.24 -1.51
C LYS A 109 -4.90 -5.78 -0.06
N SER A 110 -3.82 -6.10 0.66
CA SER A 110 -3.53 -5.52 1.98
C SER A 110 -3.32 -4.00 1.92
N GLN A 111 -2.95 -3.47 0.75
CA GLN A 111 -2.90 -2.04 0.47
C GLN A 111 -4.26 -1.41 0.10
N PHE A 112 -5.30 -2.20 -0.23
CA PHE A 112 -6.60 -1.68 -0.71
C PHE A 112 -7.80 -2.04 0.18
N VAL A 113 -7.75 -3.12 0.98
CA VAL A 113 -8.88 -3.59 1.81
C VAL A 113 -8.97 -2.91 3.17
N VAL A 114 -7.99 -2.09 3.55
CA VAL A 114 -8.16 -1.12 4.65
C VAL A 114 -8.99 0.10 4.21
N THR A 115 -9.40 0.17 2.93
CA THR A 115 -9.84 1.45 2.31
C THR A 115 -11.25 1.47 1.69
N SER A 116 -12.26 0.74 2.21
CA SER A 116 -13.61 0.90 1.61
C SER A 116 -14.85 0.69 2.48
N ASN A 117 -14.81 -0.11 3.55
CA ASN A 117 -16.02 -0.32 4.35
C ASN A 117 -16.17 0.66 5.52
N ASP A 118 -15.10 1.30 5.97
CA ASP A 118 -15.14 2.23 7.12
C ASP A 118 -15.38 3.71 6.70
N TYR A 119 -15.38 4.01 5.39
CA TYR A 119 -15.41 5.39 4.88
C TYR A 119 -16.82 6.02 4.84
N GLU A 120 -17.88 5.22 4.80
CA GLU A 120 -19.25 5.76 4.73
C GLU A 120 -19.85 6.10 6.11
N GLU A 121 -19.31 5.56 7.22
CA GLU A 121 -19.84 5.83 8.58
C GLU A 121 -19.08 6.91 9.36
N GLU A 122 -17.79 7.16 9.09
CA GLU A 122 -16.98 8.12 9.89
C GLU A 122 -17.04 9.59 9.42
N LEU A 123 -17.61 9.90 8.26
CA LEU A 123 -17.69 11.28 7.73
C LEU A 123 -18.69 12.18 8.51
N HIS A 124 -19.22 11.72 9.65
CA HIS A 124 -20.11 12.47 10.53
C HIS A 124 -19.56 12.71 11.94
N GLN A 125 -18.26 12.50 12.19
CA GLN A 125 -17.62 13.07 13.37
C GLN A 125 -17.03 14.43 13.00
N SER A 126 -17.53 15.49 13.64
CA SER A 126 -16.98 16.85 13.56
C SER A 126 -15.50 16.80 13.95
N THR A 127 -14.59 16.89 12.98
CA THR A 127 -13.14 16.90 13.23
C THR A 127 -12.78 18.08 14.12
N LYS A 128 -12.28 17.81 15.33
CA LYS A 128 -12.01 18.85 16.33
C LYS A 128 -10.56 19.33 16.25
N ASN A 129 -9.63 18.43 15.93
CA ASN A 129 -8.20 18.71 15.93
C ASN A 129 -7.52 18.22 14.65
N VAL A 130 -7.14 19.15 13.78
CA VAL A 130 -6.44 18.88 12.51
C VAL A 130 -4.95 19.16 12.69
N LEU A 131 -4.10 18.20 12.29
CA LEU A 131 -2.65 18.35 12.23
C LEU A 131 -2.19 18.58 10.78
N PHE A 132 -1.80 19.80 10.45
CA PHE A 132 -1.22 20.12 9.16
C PHE A 132 0.31 20.02 9.19
N CYS A 133 0.86 19.02 8.49
CA CYS A 133 2.28 18.69 8.49
C CYS A 133 3.03 19.33 7.31
N ILE A 134 4.09 20.08 7.63
CA ILE A 134 5.00 20.70 6.67
C ILE A 134 6.39 20.08 6.81
N TYR A 135 6.70 19.12 5.94
CA TYR A 135 8.04 18.51 5.83
C TYR A 135 8.67 18.66 4.44
N SER A 136 7.96 19.32 3.52
CA SER A 136 8.47 19.70 2.21
C SER A 136 7.82 21.02 1.80
N ALA A 137 8.45 21.78 0.91
CA ALA A 137 7.83 22.99 0.35
C ALA A 137 6.73 22.67 -0.68
N GLN A 138 6.71 21.45 -1.22
CA GLN A 138 5.84 21.09 -2.34
C GLN A 138 4.39 20.87 -1.87
N ASN A 139 3.45 21.46 -2.60
CA ASN A 139 2.01 21.42 -2.34
C ASN A 139 1.56 21.89 -0.93
N THR A 140 2.48 22.38 -0.09
CA THR A 140 2.19 22.94 1.23
C THR A 140 1.17 24.08 1.15
N PHE A 141 1.33 25.03 0.24
CA PHE A 141 0.38 26.14 0.13
C PHE A 141 -0.96 25.73 -0.51
N LYS A 142 -0.99 24.64 -1.28
CA LYS A 142 -2.26 24.06 -1.75
C LYS A 142 -3.00 23.39 -0.61
N ALA A 143 -2.29 22.64 0.23
CA ALA A 143 -2.86 22.05 1.44
C ALA A 143 -3.36 23.12 2.42
N ALA A 144 -2.59 24.21 2.62
CA ALA A 144 -3.02 25.34 3.43
C ALA A 144 -4.31 25.99 2.89
N ARG A 145 -4.42 26.14 1.55
CA ARG A 145 -5.64 26.65 0.91
C ARG A 145 -6.81 25.70 1.06
N TYR A 146 -6.60 24.40 0.89
CA TYR A 146 -7.64 23.39 1.16
C TYR A 146 -8.16 23.52 2.60
N ILE A 147 -7.26 23.72 3.57
CA ILE A 147 -7.66 23.90 4.97
C ILE A 147 -8.53 25.15 5.12
N ALA A 148 -8.09 26.28 4.54
CA ALA A 148 -8.85 27.52 4.50
C ALA A 148 -10.26 27.33 3.91
N ASP A 149 -10.38 26.62 2.79
CA ASP A 149 -11.66 26.50 2.07
C ASP A 149 -12.64 25.54 2.75
N ASN A 150 -12.17 24.55 3.51
CA ASN A 150 -13.01 23.46 4.05
C ASN A 150 -13.25 23.52 5.57
N PHE A 151 -12.39 24.22 6.33
CA PHE A 151 -12.50 24.26 7.80
C PHE A 151 -12.81 25.66 8.36
N SER A 152 -12.90 26.70 7.51
CA SER A 152 -13.20 28.07 7.93
C SER A 152 -14.56 28.24 8.61
N HIS A 153 -15.55 27.42 8.25
CA HIS A 153 -16.91 27.51 8.79
C HIS A 153 -17.18 26.58 9.98
N GLN A 154 -16.21 25.76 10.40
CA GLN A 154 -16.38 24.81 11.50
C GLN A 154 -15.92 25.45 12.82
N SER A 155 -16.87 25.88 13.65
CA SER A 155 -16.60 26.64 14.89
C SER A 155 -15.76 25.88 15.93
N GLU A 156 -15.74 24.54 15.87
CA GLU A 156 -15.02 23.71 16.84
C GLU A 156 -13.60 23.33 16.39
N THR A 157 -13.27 23.41 15.10
CA THR A 157 -12.02 22.88 14.56
C THR A 157 -10.82 23.74 14.97
N THR A 158 -9.77 23.07 15.44
CA THR A 158 -8.45 23.63 15.73
C THR A 158 -7.45 23.07 14.74
N VAL A 159 -6.62 23.93 14.13
CA VAL A 159 -5.59 23.54 13.17
C VAL A 159 -4.23 23.74 13.81
N THR A 160 -3.48 22.66 14.03
CA THR A 160 -2.06 22.73 14.39
C THR A 160 -1.21 22.65 13.13
N VAL A 161 -0.47 23.71 12.82
CA VAL A 161 0.53 23.73 11.76
C VAL A 161 1.86 23.27 12.34
N MET A 162 2.39 22.16 11.84
CA MET A 162 3.62 21.53 12.33
C MET A 162 4.71 21.54 11.27
N GLY A 163 5.78 22.29 11.48
CA GLY A 163 7.00 22.27 10.68
C GLY A 163 7.97 21.19 11.16
N LEU A 164 8.43 20.34 10.24
CA LEU A 164 9.46 19.32 10.53
C LEU A 164 10.80 19.75 9.94
N LEU A 165 11.71 20.21 10.80
CA LEU A 165 13.04 20.66 10.40
C LEU A 165 13.92 19.45 10.12
N ARG A 166 14.40 19.35 8.88
CA ARG A 166 15.34 18.30 8.49
C ARG A 166 16.74 18.88 8.41
N VAL A 167 17.59 18.48 9.35
CA VAL A 167 19.00 18.83 9.35
C VAL A 167 19.80 17.54 9.35
N LYS A 168 20.94 17.53 8.66
CA LYS A 168 21.86 16.39 8.74
C LYS A 168 22.36 16.24 10.19
N PRO A 169 22.62 15.03 10.67
CA PRO A 169 23.27 14.84 11.96
C PRO A 169 24.60 15.61 12.06
N GLN A 170 25.02 15.97 13.27
CA GLN A 170 26.25 16.73 13.52
C GLN A 170 27.48 16.07 12.89
N ASP A 171 27.54 14.73 12.86
CA ASP A 171 28.62 13.94 12.27
C ASP A 171 28.90 14.24 10.78
N PHE A 172 27.99 14.94 10.10
CA PHE A 172 28.15 15.38 8.71
C PHE A 172 28.84 16.75 8.56
N PHE A 173 29.17 17.41 9.67
CA PHE A 173 29.77 18.75 9.68
C PHE A 173 31.17 18.71 10.29
N SER A 174 32.06 19.57 9.79
CA SER A 174 33.45 19.58 10.24
C SER A 174 33.61 20.33 11.57
N THR A 175 32.71 21.29 11.83
CA THR A 175 32.70 22.09 13.05
C THR A 175 31.28 22.23 13.61
N GLU A 176 31.20 22.49 14.92
CA GLU A 176 29.94 22.76 15.61
C GLU A 176 29.27 24.05 15.09
N GLU A 177 30.08 25.05 14.70
CA GLU A 177 29.62 26.31 14.10
C GLU A 177 28.93 26.08 12.74
N GLU A 178 29.47 25.21 11.87
CA GLU A 178 28.85 24.85 10.60
C GLU A 178 27.49 24.16 10.79
N PHE A 179 27.41 23.26 11.78
CA PHE A 179 26.16 22.60 12.15
C PHE A 179 25.11 23.60 12.66
N HIS A 180 25.49 24.50 13.56
CA HIS A 180 24.60 25.54 14.09
C HIS A 180 24.11 26.47 12.98
N ALA A 181 24.99 26.92 12.08
CA ALA A 181 24.60 27.75 10.94
C ALA A 181 23.61 27.02 10.00
N ALA A 182 23.80 25.73 9.75
CA ALA A 182 22.89 24.93 8.94
C ALA A 182 21.52 24.72 9.62
N LEU A 183 21.51 24.51 10.94
CA LEU A 183 20.31 24.39 11.74
C LEU A 183 19.52 25.69 11.77
N GLU A 184 20.17 26.83 12.03
CA GLU A 184 19.54 28.16 12.02
C GLU A 184 18.94 28.48 10.65
N LYS A 185 19.69 28.20 9.57
CA LYS A 185 19.19 28.39 8.20
C LYS A 185 17.94 27.54 7.93
N SER A 186 17.97 26.25 8.26
CA SER A 186 16.83 25.36 8.07
C SER A 186 15.62 25.79 8.89
N ASN A 187 15.85 26.26 10.12
CA ASN A 187 14.80 26.78 10.99
C ASN A 187 14.17 28.07 10.43
N ALA A 188 14.98 29.01 9.94
CA ALA A 188 14.49 30.25 9.32
C ALA A 188 13.64 29.97 8.06
N GLU A 189 14.09 29.06 7.19
CA GLU A 189 13.35 28.64 6.00
C GLU A 189 12.00 27.98 6.35
N MET A 190 12.01 27.08 7.35
CA MET A 190 10.80 26.40 7.81
C MET A 190 9.82 27.38 8.48
N THR A 191 10.32 28.27 9.34
CA THR A 191 9.52 29.31 10.01
C THR A 191 8.82 30.19 8.98
N THR A 192 9.53 30.62 7.93
CA THR A 192 8.95 31.39 6.83
C THR A 192 7.83 30.62 6.12
N THR A 193 8.01 29.32 5.93
CA THR A 193 7.02 28.45 5.26
C THR A 193 5.78 28.26 6.14
N VAL A 194 5.97 28.00 7.44
CA VAL A 194 4.92 27.84 8.44
C VAL A 194 4.10 29.12 8.58
N GLU A 195 4.75 30.28 8.70
CA GLU A 195 4.07 31.58 8.80
C GLU A 195 3.25 31.89 7.55
N ARG A 196 3.79 31.63 6.36
CA ARG A 196 3.04 31.79 5.11
C ARG A 196 1.84 30.86 5.03
N ALA A 197 1.98 29.62 5.49
CA ALA A 197 0.88 28.67 5.54
C ALA A 197 -0.23 29.11 6.52
N LYS A 198 0.15 29.54 7.72
CA LYS A 198 -0.78 30.11 8.72
C LYS A 198 -1.50 31.33 8.18
N ALA A 199 -0.80 32.22 7.46
CA ALA A 199 -1.41 33.39 6.83
C ALA A 199 -2.49 33.00 5.81
N ILE A 200 -2.26 31.98 4.99
CA ILE A 200 -3.27 31.46 4.05
C ILE A 200 -4.49 30.91 4.81
N ILE A 201 -4.26 30.12 5.85
CA ILE A 201 -5.33 29.52 6.68
C ILE A 201 -6.16 30.62 7.35
N ARG A 202 -5.51 31.64 7.91
CA ARG A 202 -6.14 32.81 8.54
C ARG A 202 -6.96 33.62 7.54
N GLN A 203 -6.42 33.90 6.36
CA GLN A 203 -7.12 34.62 5.29
C GLN A 203 -8.35 33.86 4.80
N GLY A 204 -8.37 32.53 4.91
CA GLY A 204 -9.53 31.69 4.63
C GLY A 204 -10.66 31.78 5.65
N GLY A 205 -10.45 32.42 6.80
CA GLY A 205 -11.48 32.61 7.82
C GLY A 205 -11.34 31.74 9.07
N VAL A 206 -10.28 30.91 9.18
CA VAL A 206 -9.99 30.20 10.44
C VAL A 206 -9.46 31.21 11.47
N PRO A 207 -10.07 31.32 12.67
CA PRO A 207 -9.63 32.28 13.69
C PRO A 207 -8.20 32.00 14.17
N GLU A 208 -7.41 33.05 14.41
CA GLU A 208 -6.02 32.91 14.91
C GLU A 208 -5.96 32.11 16.23
N THR A 209 -6.98 32.24 17.10
CA THR A 209 -7.09 31.50 18.36
C THR A 209 -7.23 29.99 18.19
N LYS A 210 -7.57 29.54 16.98
CA LYS A 210 -7.72 28.14 16.58
C LYS A 210 -6.53 27.63 15.76
N ILE A 211 -5.56 28.49 15.44
CA ILE A 211 -4.36 28.12 14.72
C ILE A 211 -3.22 27.95 15.74
N ARG A 212 -2.70 26.73 15.86
CA ARG A 212 -1.54 26.42 16.71
C ARG A 212 -0.32 26.17 15.84
N GLU A 213 0.85 26.36 16.43
CA GLU A 213 2.13 26.13 15.77
C GLU A 213 2.96 25.12 16.54
N ARG A 214 3.66 24.25 15.82
CA ARG A 214 4.65 23.33 16.34
C ARG A 214 5.85 23.25 15.40
N MET A 215 7.04 23.21 15.97
CA MET A 215 8.29 23.02 15.25
C MET A 215 9.02 21.83 15.87
N ILE A 216 9.35 20.83 15.06
CA ILE A 216 10.02 19.61 15.51
C ILE A 216 11.25 19.36 14.64
N THR A 217 12.41 19.22 15.26
CA THR A 217 13.64 18.80 14.59
C THR A 217 13.66 17.29 14.39
N VAL A 218 13.99 16.86 13.18
CA VAL A 218 14.06 15.46 12.76
C VAL A 218 15.52 15.03 12.73
N GLU A 219 15.96 14.33 13.77
CA GLU A 219 17.31 13.79 13.89
C GLU A 219 17.34 12.30 13.54
N GLY A 220 17.71 11.96 12.30
CA GLY A 220 17.89 10.56 11.86
C GLY A 220 16.63 9.68 11.81
N GLU A 221 15.52 10.08 12.44
CA GLU A 221 14.26 9.36 12.43
C GLU A 221 13.45 9.61 11.15
N ASN A 222 12.64 8.61 10.77
CA ASN A 222 11.70 8.75 9.66
C ASN A 222 10.65 9.82 10.01
N THR A 223 10.51 10.83 9.14
CA THR A 223 9.51 11.90 9.27
C THR A 223 8.09 11.39 9.54
N ALA A 224 7.68 10.27 8.92
CA ALA A 224 6.36 9.71 9.16
C ALA A 224 6.20 9.23 10.61
N LYS A 225 7.23 8.59 11.16
CA LYS A 225 7.22 8.10 12.55
C LYS A 225 7.09 9.24 13.55
N ILE A 226 7.75 10.37 13.31
CA ILE A 226 7.62 11.57 14.15
C ILE A 226 6.21 12.13 14.08
N ILE A 227 5.63 12.25 12.89
CA ILE A 227 4.25 12.72 12.72
C ILE A 227 3.27 11.79 13.44
N LEU A 228 3.43 10.46 13.32
CA LEU A 228 2.60 9.48 14.01
C LEU A 228 2.75 9.56 15.53
N LYS A 229 3.98 9.74 16.04
CA LYS A 229 4.24 9.94 17.47
C LYS A 229 3.54 11.20 18.00
N GLU A 230 3.57 12.28 17.24
CA GLU A 230 2.85 13.52 17.60
C GLU A 230 1.34 13.33 17.51
N GLN A 231 0.84 12.56 16.53
CA GLN A 231 -0.57 12.17 16.45
C GLN A 231 -1.01 11.39 17.69
N HIS A 232 -0.24 10.39 18.10
CA HIS A 232 -0.55 9.61 19.31
C HIS A 232 -0.51 10.44 20.59
N ARG A 233 0.42 11.41 20.67
CA ARG A 233 0.58 12.26 21.87
C ARG A 233 -0.57 13.25 22.05
N SER A 234 -1.04 13.83 20.95
CA SER A 234 -1.96 14.96 20.96
C SER A 234 -3.36 14.60 20.45
N HIS A 235 -3.58 13.33 20.07
CA HIS A 235 -4.85 12.77 19.61
C HIS A 235 -5.52 13.61 18.51
N TYR A 236 -4.79 13.89 17.42
CA TYR A 236 -5.38 14.57 16.26
C TYR A 236 -6.34 13.63 15.52
N ASP A 237 -7.49 14.17 15.12
CA ASP A 237 -8.56 13.44 14.41
C ASP A 237 -8.26 13.34 12.90
N MET A 238 -7.44 14.25 12.38
CA MET A 238 -7.04 14.29 10.98
C MET A 238 -5.60 14.79 10.81
N ILE A 239 -4.86 14.15 9.92
CA ILE A 239 -3.56 14.62 9.42
C ILE A 239 -3.72 15.13 7.99
N ILE A 240 -3.22 16.33 7.72
CA ILE A 240 -3.16 16.91 6.38
C ILE A 240 -1.70 17.11 5.99
N ALA A 241 -1.32 16.73 4.76
CA ALA A 241 0.03 16.93 4.25
C ALA A 241 0.04 17.24 2.75
N GLY A 242 1.06 17.96 2.29
CA GLY A 242 1.33 18.17 0.87
C GLY A 242 1.93 16.92 0.21
N CYS A 243 1.45 16.57 -0.98
CA CYS A 243 2.00 15.44 -1.72
C CYS A 243 3.40 15.76 -2.26
N THR A 244 4.29 14.77 -2.22
CA THR A 244 5.67 14.90 -2.66
C THR A 244 5.86 14.20 -4.01
N LYS A 245 6.59 14.83 -4.92
CA LYS A 245 7.04 14.21 -6.17
C LYS A 245 8.21 13.29 -5.85
N LYS A 246 7.92 12.01 -5.70
CA LYS A 246 8.91 10.93 -5.81
C LYS A 246 8.51 10.04 -6.98
N THR A 247 9.49 9.61 -7.77
CA THR A 247 9.27 8.53 -8.74
C THR A 247 8.94 7.23 -8.00
N LYS A 248 8.32 6.27 -8.70
CA LYS A 248 8.01 4.95 -8.11
C LYS A 248 9.27 4.20 -7.65
N ALA A 249 10.39 4.38 -8.35
CA ALA A 249 11.68 3.80 -7.96
C ALA A 249 12.22 4.45 -6.67
N GLU A 250 12.17 5.77 -6.55
CA GLU A 250 12.61 6.48 -5.34
C GLU A 250 11.70 6.20 -4.13
N GLU A 251 10.39 6.06 -4.37
CA GLU A 251 9.41 5.64 -3.35
C GLU A 251 9.73 4.24 -2.82
N PHE A 252 10.09 3.31 -3.71
CA PHE A 252 10.47 1.95 -3.34
C PHE A 252 11.78 1.90 -2.54
N LEU A 253 12.80 2.66 -2.97
CA LEU A 253 14.13 2.62 -2.35
C LEU A 253 14.23 3.38 -1.03
N PHE A 254 13.57 4.53 -0.92
CA PHE A 254 13.76 5.46 0.20
C PHE A 254 12.48 5.69 1.03
N GLY A 255 11.39 4.99 0.70
CA GLY A 255 10.08 5.19 1.32
C GLY A 255 9.43 6.52 0.95
N ASN A 256 8.15 6.68 1.29
CA ASN A 256 7.41 7.92 1.12
C ASN A 256 6.56 8.23 2.35
N THR A 257 6.85 9.37 3.00
CA THR A 257 6.14 9.84 4.19
C THR A 257 4.63 9.83 3.99
N ASN A 258 4.11 10.33 2.86
CA ASN A 258 2.67 10.34 2.56
C ASN A 258 2.07 8.92 2.56
N VAL A 259 2.80 7.96 1.98
CA VAL A 259 2.36 6.57 1.87
C VAL A 259 2.37 5.89 3.24
N THR A 260 3.40 6.14 4.06
CA THR A 260 3.45 5.64 5.43
C THR A 260 2.31 6.23 6.28
N LEU A 261 2.06 7.53 6.20
CA LEU A 261 0.97 8.18 6.96
C LEU A 261 -0.39 7.58 6.61
N VAL A 262 -0.71 7.44 5.32
CA VAL A 262 -1.99 6.84 4.88
C VAL A 262 -2.15 5.38 5.34
N ARG A 263 -1.05 4.65 5.54
CA ARG A 263 -1.10 3.23 5.96
C ARG A 263 -1.16 3.02 7.47
N GLU A 264 -0.50 3.89 8.23
CA GLU A 264 -0.20 3.65 9.65
C GLU A 264 -0.90 4.63 10.61
N ALA A 265 -1.43 5.76 10.11
CA ALA A 265 -2.11 6.71 10.96
C ALA A 265 -3.41 6.13 11.53
N PRO A 266 -3.67 6.26 12.84
CA PRO A 266 -4.91 5.80 13.46
C PRO A 266 -6.06 6.80 13.28
N CYS A 267 -5.97 7.71 12.31
CA CYS A 267 -6.91 8.80 12.07
C CYS A 267 -6.98 9.11 10.58
N SER A 268 -7.92 9.97 10.18
CA SER A 268 -8.08 10.37 8.78
C SER A 268 -6.81 11.05 8.24
N VAL A 269 -6.34 10.65 7.06
CA VAL A 269 -5.18 11.27 6.40
C VAL A 269 -5.58 11.84 5.05
N LEU A 270 -5.34 13.14 4.86
CA LEU A 270 -5.56 13.83 3.60
C LEU A 270 -4.23 14.29 3.00
N VAL A 271 -3.96 13.82 1.79
CA VAL A 271 -2.77 14.19 1.01
C VAL A 271 -3.20 15.11 -0.14
N VAL A 272 -2.70 16.34 -0.15
CA VAL A 272 -3.09 17.36 -1.14
C VAL A 272 -2.03 17.49 -2.24
N CYS A 273 -2.44 17.23 -3.47
CA CYS A 273 -1.74 17.55 -4.71
C CYS A 273 -2.50 18.67 -5.45
#